data_AF-A0A3D5KT74-F1
#
_entry.id   AF-A0A3D5KT74-F1
#
_cell.length_a   1.000
_cell.length_b   1.000
_cell.length_c   1.000
_cell.angle_alpha   90.00
_cell.angle_beta   90.00
_cell.angle_gamma   90.00
#
_symmetry.space_group_name_H-M   'P 1'
#
loop_
_entity.id
_entity.type
_entity.pdbx_description
1 polymer ?
#
loop_
_entity_poly.entity_id
_entity_poly.type
_entity_poly.pdbx_seq_one_letter_code
_entity_poly.pdbx_strand_id
1 'polypeptide(L)'
;MLKLNLFSQKNPKILCLGAHSDDIEIGCGGTILRLLREIPNAQFYWLVFSANENRAEEATESAASFLSVTKLKTIDIQNFRESYFPFIGAEIK
;
A
#
# COMPACT_ATOMS: atom_id res chain seq x y z
N MET A 1 0.82 19.32 -12.03
CA MET A 1 1.18 18.17 -11.16
C MET A 1 1.40 18.71 -9.76
N LEU A 2 0.63 18.24 -8.76
CA LEU A 2 0.77 18.66 -7.37
C LEU A 2 2.20 18.38 -6.87
N LYS A 3 2.92 19.42 -6.40
CA LYS A 3 4.20 19.26 -5.71
C LYS A 3 3.91 18.89 -4.26
N LEU A 4 3.74 17.60 -3.99
CA LEU A 4 3.69 17.08 -2.64
C LEU A 4 5.07 17.26 -2.00
N ASN A 5 5.20 18.18 -1.04
CA ASN A 5 6.44 18.38 -0.30
C ASN A 5 6.58 17.32 0.82
N LEU A 6 6.57 16.04 0.43
CA LEU A 6 6.72 14.88 1.32
C LEU A 6 8.12 14.82 1.96
N PHE A 7 9.02 15.68 1.50
CA PHE A 7 10.47 15.63 1.67
C PHE A 7 10.99 16.41 2.90
N SER A 8 10.10 16.94 3.75
CA SER A 8 10.52 17.61 5.00
C SER A 8 10.96 16.63 6.09
N GLN A 9 10.58 15.35 5.98
CA GLN A 9 10.89 14.30 6.96
C GLN A 9 12.09 13.48 6.48
N LYS A 10 13.05 13.21 7.37
CA LYS A 10 14.28 12.45 7.02
C LYS A 10 13.97 11.03 6.51
N ASN A 11 12.99 10.34 7.11
CA ASN A 11 12.62 8.96 6.79
C ASN A 11 11.07 8.79 6.90
N PRO A 12 10.30 9.10 5.85
CA PRO A 12 8.85 9.02 5.91
C PRO A 12 8.37 7.57 6.05
N LYS A 13 7.26 7.39 6.78
CA LYS A 13 6.51 6.14 6.84
C LYS A 13 5.27 6.25 5.96
N ILE A 14 5.14 5.36 4.99
CA ILE A 14 4.10 5.38 3.97
C ILE A 14 3.21 4.16 4.20
N LEU A 15 1.92 4.42 4.42
CA LEU A 15 0.90 3.38 4.53
C LEU A 15 0.08 3.38 3.24
N CYS A 16 0.13 2.26 2.53
CA CYS A 16 -0.69 1.98 1.36
C CYS A 16 -1.82 1.05 1.78
N LEU A 17 -3.06 1.46 1.53
CA LEU A 17 -4.27 0.70 1.85
C LEU A 17 -5.00 0.38 0.54
N GLY A 18 -5.21 -0.91 0.28
CA GLY A 18 -6.05 -1.43 -0.80
C GLY A 18 -7.22 -2.20 -0.22
N ALA A 19 -8.42 -2.00 -0.76
CA ALA A 19 -9.58 -2.82 -0.42
C ALA A 19 -9.38 -4.24 -0.98
N HIS A 20 -8.88 -4.32 -2.21
CA HIS A 20 -8.65 -5.54 -2.97
C HIS A 20 -7.19 -5.61 -3.45
N SER A 21 -6.79 -6.80 -3.92
CA SER A 21 -5.58 -6.95 -4.73
C SER A 21 -5.62 -5.96 -5.90
N ASP A 22 -4.46 -5.48 -6.36
CA ASP A 22 -4.27 -4.52 -7.46
C ASP A 22 -4.64 -3.04 -7.21
N ASP A 23 -5.44 -2.72 -6.18
CA ASP A 23 -5.87 -1.34 -5.88
C ASP A 23 -4.68 -0.37 -5.71
N ILE A 24 -3.63 -0.81 -5.02
CA ILE A 24 -2.47 0.04 -4.71
C ILE A 24 -1.63 0.27 -5.96
N GLU A 25 -1.42 -0.79 -6.75
CA GLU A 25 -0.67 -0.79 -8.00
C GLU A 25 -1.33 0.13 -9.02
N ILE A 26 -2.63 -0.05 -9.24
CA ILE A 26 -3.42 0.73 -10.19
C ILE A 26 -3.58 2.17 -9.71
N GLY A 27 -3.90 2.35 -8.42
CA GLY A 27 -4.17 3.67 -7.85
C GLY A 27 -2.93 4.55 -7.74
N CYS A 28 -1.76 3.97 -7.40
CA CYS A 28 -0.58 4.76 -7.10
C CYS A 28 0.79 4.09 -7.34
N GLY A 29 0.87 2.96 -8.05
CA GLY A 29 2.11 2.22 -8.26
C GLY A 29 3.26 3.07 -8.82
N GLY A 30 2.97 3.94 -9.81
CA GLY A 30 3.97 4.86 -10.36
C GLY A 30 4.52 5.86 -9.33
N THR A 31 3.68 6.30 -8.39
CA THR A 31 4.10 7.19 -7.28
C THR A 31 4.98 6.44 -6.30
N ILE A 32 4.65 5.19 -5.97
CA ILE A 32 5.45 4.33 -5.08
C ILE A 32 6.84 4.11 -5.66
N LEU A 33 6.94 3.72 -6.94
CA LEU A 33 8.23 3.51 -7.62
C LEU A 33 9.08 4.78 -7.65
N ARG A 34 8.45 5.94 -7.85
CA ARG A 34 9.12 7.24 -7.78
C ARG A 34 9.64 7.54 -6.36
N LEU A 35 8.81 7.32 -5.33
CA LEU A 35 9.20 7.56 -3.94
C LEU A 35 10.35 6.65 -3.50
N LEU A 36 10.34 5.38 -3.91
CA LEU A 36 11.45 4.45 -3.65
C LEU A 36 12.78 4.92 -4.26
N ARG A 37 12.72 5.58 -5.43
CA ARG A 37 13.89 6.14 -6.11
C ARG A 37 14.37 7.44 -5.46
N GLU A 38 13.45 8.32 -5.09
CA GLU A 38 13.77 9.66 -4.56
C GLU A 38 14.06 9.64 -3.05
N ILE A 39 13.55 8.64 -2.32
CA ILE A 39 13.68 8.53 -0.86
C ILE A 39 14.03 7.08 -0.46
N PRO A 40 15.32 6.67 -0.58
CA PRO A 40 15.74 5.30 -0.31
C PRO A 40 15.45 4.78 1.12
N ASN A 41 15.33 5.69 2.09
CA ASN A 41 15.06 5.37 3.50
C ASN A 41 13.57 5.41 3.88
N ALA A 42 12.66 5.55 2.90
CA ALA A 42 11.24 5.50 3.17
C ALA A 42 10.83 4.08 3.62
N GLN A 43 10.02 4.02 4.69
CA GLN A 43 9.44 2.78 5.18
C GLN A 43 8.05 2.61 4.59
N PHE A 44 7.76 1.44 4.04
CA PHE A 44 6.47 1.12 3.43
C PHE A 44 5.71 0.09 4.25
N TYR A 45 4.41 0.32 4.42
CA TYR A 45 3.46 -0.67 4.89
C TYR A 45 2.39 -0.84 3.81
N TRP A 46 2.25 -2.05 3.30
CA TRP A 46 1.36 -2.39 2.21
C TRP A 46 0.27 -3.31 2.76
N LEU A 47 -0.95 -2.80 2.86
CA LEU A 47 -2.10 -3.54 3.40
C LEU A 47 -3.16 -3.73 2.32
N VAL A 48 -3.52 -4.98 2.05
CA VAL A 48 -4.71 -5.35 1.27
C VAL A 48 -5.72 -5.98 2.21
N PHE A 49 -6.94 -5.44 2.26
CA PHE A 49 -7.95 -5.89 3.21
C PHE A 49 -8.63 -7.21 2.80
N SER A 50 -8.87 -7.44 1.51
CA SER A 50 -9.59 -8.61 1.02
C SER A 50 -8.93 -9.18 -0.21
N ALA A 51 -8.38 -10.39 -0.08
CA ALA A 51 -7.94 -11.21 -1.19
C ALA A 51 -8.24 -12.70 -0.93
N ASN A 52 -8.90 -13.36 -1.87
CA ASN A 52 -9.03 -14.82 -1.86
C ASN A 52 -7.67 -15.50 -2.10
N GLU A 53 -7.56 -16.82 -1.93
CA GLU A 53 -6.27 -17.54 -1.96
C GLU A 53 -5.40 -17.19 -3.18
N ASN A 54 -5.94 -17.33 -4.40
CA ASN A 54 -5.20 -17.00 -5.63
C ASN A 54 -4.82 -15.52 -5.69
N ARG A 55 -5.74 -14.64 -5.31
CA ARG A 55 -5.53 -13.19 -5.33
C ARG A 55 -4.57 -12.71 -4.23
N ALA A 56 -4.43 -13.47 -3.16
CA ALA A 56 -3.52 -13.17 -2.06
C ALA A 56 -2.07 -13.48 -2.44
N GLU A 57 -1.84 -14.57 -3.17
CA GLU A 57 -0.54 -14.88 -3.77
C GLU A 57 -0.15 -13.79 -4.78
N GLU A 58 -1.04 -13.45 -5.72
CA GLU A 58 -0.81 -12.36 -6.68
C GLU A 58 -0.46 -11.02 -5.99
N ALA A 59 -1.22 -10.63 -4.95
CA ALA A 59 -0.98 -9.41 -4.21
C ALA A 59 0.35 -9.42 -3.45
N THR A 60 0.72 -10.57 -2.88
CA THR A 60 2.00 -10.74 -2.17
C THR A 60 3.18 -10.60 -3.13
N GLU A 61 3.13 -11.30 -4.27
CA GLU A 61 4.18 -11.25 -5.29
C GLU A 61 4.31 -9.84 -5.90
N SER A 62 3.18 -9.20 -6.21
CA SER A 62 3.15 -7.84 -6.73
C SER A 62 3.77 -6.84 -5.74
N ALA A 63 3.34 -6.85 -4.48
CA ALA A 63 3.88 -5.99 -3.45
C ALA A 63 5.39 -6.23 -3.22
N ALA A 64 5.83 -7.49 -3.22
CA ALA A 64 7.23 -7.86 -3.11
C ALA A 64 8.07 -7.33 -4.27
N SER A 65 7.53 -7.37 -5.49
CA SER A 65 8.16 -6.83 -6.70
C SER A 65 8.31 -5.31 -6.64
N PHE A 66 7.22 -4.58 -6.34
CA PHE A 66 7.23 -3.12 -6.20
C PHE A 66 8.21 -2.65 -5.13
N LEU A 67 8.23 -3.32 -3.97
CA LEU A 67 9.04 -2.92 -2.82
C LEU A 67 10.41 -3.62 -2.77
N SER A 68 10.84 -4.28 -3.85
CA SER A 68 12.06 -5.10 -3.89
C SER A 68 13.32 -4.33 -3.48
N VAL A 69 13.41 -3.04 -3.83
CA VAL A 69 14.57 -2.18 -3.57
C VAL A 69 14.69 -1.66 -2.13
N THR A 70 13.61 -1.67 -1.34
CA THR A 70 13.65 -1.24 0.07
C THR A 70 13.70 -2.43 1.02
N LYS A 71 14.49 -2.32 2.07
CA LYS A 71 14.50 -3.28 3.19
C LYS A 71 13.50 -2.91 4.29
N LEU A 72 12.97 -1.69 4.26
CA LEU A 72 12.04 -1.17 5.26
C LEU A 72 10.61 -1.35 4.75
N LYS A 73 10.12 -2.58 4.74
CA LYS A 73 8.78 -2.91 4.25
C LYS A 73 8.04 -3.91 5.13
N THR A 74 6.72 -3.77 5.17
CA THR A 74 5.78 -4.76 5.67
C THR A 74 4.70 -4.96 4.62
N ILE A 75 4.39 -6.21 4.30
CA ILE A 75 3.32 -6.59 3.38
C ILE A 75 2.35 -7.41 4.20
N ASP A 76 1.09 -6.97 4.24
CA ASP A 76 0.01 -7.59 4.98
C ASP A 76 -1.18 -7.78 4.06
N ILE A 77 -1.57 -9.03 3.84
CA ILE A 77 -2.66 -9.42 2.97
C ILE A 77 -3.70 -10.14 3.83
N GLN A 78 -4.84 -9.50 3.98
CA GLN A 78 -5.97 -9.98 4.76
C GLN A 78 -7.02 -10.62 3.83
N ASN A 79 -7.84 -11.48 4.41
CA ASN A 79 -8.94 -12.16 3.72
C ASN A 79 -10.29 -11.79 4.36
N PHE A 80 -10.50 -10.49 4.61
CA PHE A 80 -11.82 -10.02 4.99
C PHE A 80 -12.83 -10.26 3.85
N ARG A 81 -14.12 -10.37 4.19
CA ARG A 81 -15.15 -10.68 3.20
C ARG A 81 -15.25 -9.58 2.14
N GLU A 82 -14.97 -9.94 0.91
CA GLU A 82 -15.10 -9.09 -0.27
C GLU A 82 -16.50 -8.46 -0.36
N SER A 83 -16.56 -7.21 -0.83
CA SER A 83 -17.80 -6.42 -1.00
C SER A 83 -18.65 -6.24 0.28
N TYR A 84 -18.09 -6.51 1.47
CA TYR A 84 -18.82 -6.47 2.75
C TYR A 84 -18.12 -5.64 3.84
N PHE A 85 -17.26 -4.68 3.45
CA PHE A 85 -16.61 -3.81 4.42
C PHE A 85 -17.63 -2.93 5.15
N PRO A 86 -17.68 -2.98 6.50
CA PRO A 86 -18.63 -2.18 7.25
C PRO A 86 -18.23 -0.70 7.21
N PHE A 87 -19.22 0.17 7.07
CA PHE A 87 -19.07 1.60 7.35
C PHE A 87 -19.68 1.90 8.72
N ILE A 88 -18.84 2.18 9.71
CA ILE A 88 -19.27 2.60 11.05
C ILE A 88 -18.90 4.08 11.21
N GLY A 89 -19.83 4.96 10.86
CA GLY A 89 -19.62 6.41 10.87
C GLY A 89 -20.26 7.14 12.06
N ALA A 90 -21.27 6.55 12.70
CA ALA A 90 -22.17 7.25 13.63
C ALA A 90 -21.48 7.88 14.85
N GLU A 91 -20.33 7.36 15.28
CA GLU A 91 -19.54 7.91 16.40
C GLU A 91 -18.62 9.08 15.97
N ILE A 92 -18.39 9.24 14.67
CA ILE A 92 -17.49 10.25 14.09
C ILE A 92 -18.30 11.40 13.46
N LYS A 93 -19.44 11.10 12.82
CA LYS A 93 -20.39 12.07 12.25
C LYS A 93 -21.76 11.46 12.00
#